data_AF-A0A0Z8YM06-F1
#
_entry.id   AF-A0A0Z8YM06-F1
#
_cell.length_a   1.000
_cell.length_b   1.000
_cell.length_c   1.000
_cell.angle_alpha   90.00
_cell.angle_beta   90.00
_cell.angle_gamma   90.00
#
_symmetry.space_group_name_H-M   'P 1'
#
loop_
_entity.id
_entity.type
_entity.pdbx_description
1 polymer ?
#
loop_
_entity_poly.entity_id
_entity_poly.type
_entity_poly.pdbx_seq_one_letter_code
_entity_poly.pdbx_strand_id
1 'polypeptide(L)'
;MSNEFKLEYHAATIQHLGIGLYKQLPQAIAELISNSWDADSHNVEINIDYTDMVITVTDDGNGMSANELNNNFLTIARNRRLSDSTKDGVSGLSKSGRKVTGKKGLGKLALFGIANTIIVDSIQNRKKNSFMLNYDAIQESSSNIYHPQTICYEEDTLEPDGTKITIQDITLKSLTPIDTLYESLSKRFNKYSREDFLVKIISEKGEIRELDETVFINSIRPKSEDIEFTFEFPKDFSNETSEIINILSNKGITGTIYTKKTPLTAKKQGFSILSRGKLASEQSVTQFQDRANDRFYDYAAGYFDIDFLDNDAKKDFISTDRQSIRWEADEELIEIKDNLNKLMGIIQRTWRKKRAEAKEKKAKEIQEKTPLIMQTKLSEEDQKVIDTIGSKLEDDNINISNTEKQEILSLVTQSTISYKKDNSVYKELVPKNFSVPKTVGVKIRRLREEMLEAAEDDKGTDRFILTQGLLLRAMIESTTTTYLRQYWQEVNNNSLIFNQNNRIHNLSKESDVDGLPFATKYKSLILLLTHHGKIERRRTSSLISEFDNVQVVKHLDLLMHDSQNFPQFNTLKEIWNCVAPQLLLAFDKIR
;
A
#
# COMPACT_ATOMS: atom_id res chain seq x y z
N MET A 1 -25.17 47.60 54.82
CA MET A 1 -25.07 46.17 54.46
C MET A 1 -25.02 46.12 52.95
N SER A 2 -23.97 45.53 52.35
CA SER A 2 -23.85 45.43 50.89
C SER A 2 -24.93 44.46 50.37
N ASN A 3 -25.86 44.98 49.57
CA ASN A 3 -26.86 44.20 48.85
C ASN A 3 -26.20 43.52 47.65
N GLU A 4 -25.36 42.51 47.90
CA GLU A 4 -24.78 41.67 46.84
C GLU A 4 -25.46 40.29 46.82
N PHE A 5 -25.80 39.81 45.62
CA PHE A 5 -26.28 38.44 45.43
C PHE A 5 -25.15 37.46 45.76
N LYS A 6 -25.43 36.46 46.60
CA LYS A 6 -24.49 35.42 47.02
C LYS A 6 -24.88 34.10 46.36
N LEU A 7 -23.91 33.44 45.72
CA LEU A 7 -24.05 32.05 45.29
C LEU A 7 -23.47 31.15 46.38
N GLU A 8 -24.34 30.49 47.15
CA GLU A 8 -23.95 29.45 48.10
C GLU A 8 -23.97 28.10 47.39
N TYR A 9 -22.88 27.34 47.47
CA TYR A 9 -22.78 25.98 46.93
C TYR A 9 -22.57 25.00 48.08
N HIS A 10 -23.29 23.88 48.04
CA HIS A 10 -23.07 22.77 48.97
C HIS A 10 -21.82 21.97 48.56
N ALA A 11 -21.10 21.41 49.53
CA ALA A 11 -19.96 20.52 49.27
C ALA A 11 -20.32 19.36 48.32
N ALA A 12 -21.57 18.90 48.37
CA ALA A 12 -22.17 17.93 47.44
C ALA A 12 -22.04 18.31 45.96
N THR A 13 -22.05 19.60 45.62
CA THR A 13 -21.94 20.07 44.23
C THR A 13 -20.56 19.77 43.62
N ILE A 14 -19.49 19.87 44.42
CA ILE A 14 -18.11 19.55 43.98
C ILE A 14 -17.94 18.03 43.84
N GLN A 15 -18.66 17.25 44.64
CA GLN A 15 -18.63 15.79 44.62
C GLN A 15 -19.30 15.26 43.35
N HIS A 16 -20.50 15.75 43.00
CA HIS A 16 -21.17 15.40 41.74
C HIS A 16 -20.32 15.70 40.48
N LEU A 17 -19.55 16.80 40.51
CA LEU A 17 -18.65 17.18 39.42
C LEU A 17 -17.44 16.25 39.28
N GLY A 18 -16.97 15.61 40.37
CA GLY A 18 -15.83 14.67 40.34
C GLY A 18 -16.23 13.23 39.99
N ILE A 19 -17.42 12.81 40.41
CA ILE A 19 -17.92 11.42 40.29
C ILE A 19 -18.48 11.14 38.90
N GLY A 20 -19.11 12.14 38.29
CA GLY A 20 -19.59 12.04 36.91
C GLY A 20 -18.48 11.94 35.86
N LEU A 21 -17.21 12.16 36.24
CA LEU A 21 -16.09 12.25 35.29
C LEU A 21 -15.70 10.91 34.69
N TYR A 22 -15.71 9.84 35.49
CA TYR A 22 -15.19 8.55 35.05
C TYR A 22 -16.11 7.41 35.53
N LYS A 23 -16.83 6.81 34.57
CA LYS A 23 -17.71 5.66 34.83
C LYS A 23 -17.04 4.32 34.55
N GLN A 24 -15.74 4.34 34.22
CA GLN A 24 -15.00 3.18 33.74
C GLN A 24 -13.67 3.02 34.47
N LEU A 25 -13.38 1.78 34.85
CA LEU A 25 -12.17 1.42 35.58
C LEU A 25 -10.86 1.91 34.93
N PRO A 26 -10.61 1.75 33.61
CA PRO A 26 -9.35 2.17 33.00
C PRO A 26 -9.05 3.66 33.16
N GLN A 27 -10.08 4.51 33.20
CA GLN A 27 -9.91 5.95 33.35
C GLN A 27 -9.52 6.31 34.79
N ALA A 28 -10.19 5.70 35.79
CA ALA A 28 -9.86 5.88 37.20
C ALA A 28 -8.43 5.42 37.51
N ILE A 29 -8.02 4.25 37.00
CA ILE A 29 -6.66 3.74 37.18
C ILE A 29 -5.62 4.61 36.46
N ALA A 30 -5.93 5.14 35.27
CA ALA A 30 -5.03 6.06 34.57
C ALA A 30 -4.79 7.37 35.35
N GLU A 31 -5.75 7.84 36.15
CA GLU A 31 -5.52 8.97 37.06
C GLU A 31 -4.55 8.62 38.18
N LEU A 32 -4.61 7.40 38.72
CA LEU A 32 -3.65 6.94 39.73
C LEU A 32 -2.23 6.76 39.16
N ILE A 33 -2.10 6.14 37.98
CA ILE A 33 -0.81 6.02 37.28
C ILE A 33 -0.21 7.41 37.04
N SER A 34 -1.03 8.36 36.58
CA SER A 34 -0.62 9.75 36.37
C SER A 34 -0.13 10.41 37.66
N ASN A 35 -0.76 10.13 38.81
CA ASN A 35 -0.33 10.62 40.12
C ASN A 35 0.99 9.99 40.58
N SER A 36 1.20 8.69 40.34
CA SER A 36 2.45 8.01 40.66
C SER A 36 3.63 8.52 39.82
N TRP A 37 3.42 8.79 38.51
CA TRP A 37 4.42 9.48 37.68
C TRP A 37 4.79 10.84 38.27
N ASP A 38 3.76 11.59 38.64
CA ASP A 38 3.81 12.91 39.27
C ASP A 38 4.43 12.92 40.67
N ALA A 39 4.61 11.75 41.28
CA ALA A 39 5.26 11.51 42.57
C ALA A 39 6.70 10.99 42.44
N ASP A 40 7.26 10.96 41.23
CA ASP A 40 8.61 10.46 40.91
C ASP A 40 8.81 8.95 41.18
N SER A 41 7.74 8.17 41.07
CA SER A 41 7.82 6.70 41.21
C SER A 41 8.61 6.08 40.06
N HIS A 42 9.27 4.95 40.32
CA HIS A 42 9.89 4.10 39.31
C HIS A 42 9.04 2.87 38.99
N ASN A 43 8.33 2.33 39.99
CA ASN A 43 7.49 1.15 39.86
C ASN A 43 6.07 1.45 40.37
N VAL A 44 5.08 0.97 39.61
CA VAL A 44 3.68 0.98 40.03
C VAL A 44 3.10 -0.41 39.86
N GLU A 45 2.49 -0.94 40.92
CA GLU A 45 1.81 -2.23 40.91
C GLU A 45 0.31 -2.05 41.09
N ILE A 46 -0.45 -2.56 40.14
CA ILE A 46 -1.91 -2.56 40.13
C ILE A 46 -2.37 -4.01 40.35
N ASN A 47 -2.76 -4.32 41.59
CA ASN A 47 -3.28 -5.62 41.96
C ASN A 47 -4.80 -5.62 41.84
N ILE A 48 -5.35 -6.62 41.15
CA ILE A 48 -6.79 -6.76 40.89
C ILE A 48 -7.28 -8.08 41.48
N ASP A 49 -8.10 -7.96 42.52
CA ASP A 49 -8.88 -9.06 43.08
C ASP A 49 -10.27 -9.07 42.44
N TYR A 50 -10.53 -10.09 41.63
CA TYR A 50 -11.80 -10.23 40.92
C TYR A 50 -12.87 -10.86 41.80
N THR A 51 -12.47 -11.58 42.84
CA THR A 51 -13.35 -12.30 43.77
C THR A 51 -13.94 -11.35 44.80
N ASP A 52 -13.07 -10.62 45.49
CA ASP A 52 -13.45 -9.66 46.53
C ASP A 52 -13.79 -8.27 45.96
N MET A 53 -13.60 -8.08 44.64
CA MET A 53 -13.76 -6.80 43.95
C MET A 53 -12.96 -5.68 44.62
N VAL A 54 -11.68 -5.95 44.86
CA VAL A 54 -10.74 -5.00 45.45
C VAL A 54 -9.63 -4.70 44.46
N ILE A 55 -9.26 -3.42 44.34
CA ILE A 55 -8.13 -3.01 43.52
C ILE A 55 -7.16 -2.23 44.38
N THR A 56 -5.88 -2.57 44.28
CA THR A 56 -4.80 -1.85 44.97
C THR A 56 -3.85 -1.29 43.94
N VAL A 57 -3.56 0.00 44.01
CA VAL A 57 -2.48 0.66 43.25
C VAL A 57 -1.41 1.10 44.22
N THR A 58 -0.19 0.57 44.06
CA THR A 58 0.96 0.89 44.93
C THR A 58 2.07 1.48 44.09
N ASP A 59 2.63 2.60 44.53
CA ASP A 59 3.81 3.23 43.94
C ASP A 59 4.94 3.42 44.95
N ASP A 60 6.18 3.42 44.43
CA ASP A 60 7.42 3.64 45.17
C ASP A 60 7.91 5.10 45.06
N GLY A 61 6.98 6.05 44.87
CA GLY A 61 7.29 7.46 44.78
C GLY A 61 7.66 8.09 46.12
N ASN A 62 7.72 9.43 46.15
CA ASN A 62 8.12 10.20 47.32
C ASN A 62 7.20 10.09 48.54
N GLY A 63 6.03 9.45 48.41
CA GLY A 63 4.95 9.48 49.39
C GLY A 63 4.55 10.89 49.83
N MET A 64 3.79 10.97 50.93
CA MET A 64 3.26 12.21 51.47
C MET A 64 3.31 12.21 53.01
N SER A 65 3.83 13.29 53.58
CA SER A 65 3.70 13.58 55.02
C SER A 65 2.24 13.87 55.41
N ALA A 66 1.92 13.84 56.72
CA ALA A 66 0.61 14.23 57.23
C ALA A 66 0.18 15.64 56.77
N ASN A 67 1.13 16.58 56.69
CA ASN A 67 0.88 17.93 56.20
C ASN A 67 0.60 17.96 54.70
N GLU A 68 1.35 17.22 53.88
CA GLU A 68 1.08 17.12 52.44
C GLU A 68 -0.26 16.41 52.17
N LEU A 69 -0.62 15.39 52.96
CA LEU A 69 -1.92 14.72 52.85
C LEU A 69 -3.08 15.69 53.13
N ASN A 70 -3.01 16.47 54.20
CA ASN A 70 -4.07 17.42 54.56
C ASN A 70 -4.13 18.61 53.58
N ASN A 71 -3.00 19.25 53.32
CA ASN A 71 -2.97 20.51 52.56
C ASN A 71 -2.96 20.29 51.05
N ASN A 72 -2.51 19.12 50.57
CA ASN A 72 -2.35 18.82 49.14
C ASN A 72 -3.35 17.75 48.69
N PHE A 73 -3.30 16.55 49.27
CA PHE A 73 -4.11 15.42 48.81
C PHE A 73 -5.60 15.63 49.08
N LEU A 74 -5.98 15.95 50.32
CA LEU A 74 -7.39 16.11 50.74
C LEU A 74 -8.02 17.43 50.30
N THR A 75 -7.22 18.40 49.84
CA THR A 75 -7.74 19.66 49.32
C THR A 75 -8.29 19.47 47.90
N ILE A 76 -9.59 19.70 47.71
CA ILE A 76 -10.28 19.53 46.43
C ILE A 76 -10.04 20.75 45.53
N ALA A 77 -10.03 20.55 44.21
CA ALA A 77 -9.88 21.59 43.19
C ALA A 77 -8.56 22.39 43.26
N ARG A 78 -7.55 21.88 43.99
CA ARG A 78 -6.23 22.50 44.07
C ARG A 78 -5.50 22.39 42.73
N ASN A 79 -5.00 23.52 42.22
CA ASN A 79 -4.11 23.55 41.07
C ASN A 79 -2.66 23.36 41.49
N ARG A 80 -2.17 22.12 41.39
CA ARG A 80 -0.81 21.74 41.79
C ARG A 80 0.26 22.55 41.05
N ARG A 81 0.03 22.86 39.77
CA ARG A 81 0.99 23.58 38.91
C ARG A 81 1.18 25.05 39.27
N LEU A 82 0.28 25.62 40.08
CA LEU A 82 0.37 27.00 40.58
C LEU A 82 0.80 27.07 42.04
N SER A 83 0.60 25.99 42.80
CA SER A 83 0.80 25.96 44.26
C SER A 83 2.11 25.31 44.67
N ASP A 84 2.65 24.40 43.86
CA ASP A 84 3.93 23.74 44.12
C ASP A 84 5.03 24.48 43.35
N SER A 85 5.65 25.46 44.00
CA SER A 85 6.89 26.07 43.53
C SER A 85 8.07 25.19 43.93
N THR A 86 8.92 24.81 42.98
CA THR A 86 10.19 24.15 43.29
C THR A 86 11.23 25.15 43.81
N LYS A 87 12.37 24.65 44.32
CA LYS A 87 13.44 25.47 44.93
C LYS A 87 13.99 26.59 44.02
N ASP A 88 13.78 26.49 42.71
CA ASP A 88 14.24 27.45 41.70
C ASP A 88 13.14 28.38 41.17
N GLY A 89 11.96 28.40 41.81
CA GLY A 89 10.82 29.25 41.42
C GLY A 89 10.06 28.77 40.18
N VAL A 90 10.46 27.63 39.59
CA VAL A 90 9.76 26.99 38.47
C VAL A 90 8.61 26.14 39.01
N SER A 91 7.37 26.45 38.60
CA SER A 91 6.19 25.70 39.01
C SER A 91 5.85 24.58 38.01
N GLY A 92 5.20 23.52 38.48
CA GLY A 92 4.75 22.42 37.61
C GLY A 92 5.81 21.38 37.24
N LEU A 93 6.87 21.26 38.06
CA LEU A 93 7.83 20.16 38.06
C LEU A 93 7.70 19.36 39.36
N SER A 94 7.99 18.06 39.30
CA SER A 94 8.13 17.18 40.47
C SER A 94 9.46 17.42 41.20
N LYS A 95 9.72 16.70 42.31
CA LYS A 95 10.97 16.83 43.08
C LYS A 95 12.19 16.40 42.25
N SER A 96 12.02 15.41 41.36
CA SER A 96 13.06 14.94 40.42
C SER A 96 13.04 15.66 39.07
N GLY A 97 12.19 16.68 38.88
CA GLY A 97 12.16 17.50 37.67
C GLY A 97 11.25 16.98 36.54
N ARG A 98 10.41 15.97 36.78
CA ARG A 98 9.39 15.53 35.81
C ARG A 98 8.35 16.63 35.62
N LYS A 99 7.94 16.90 34.37
CA LYS A 99 6.79 17.78 34.10
C LYS A 99 5.52 17.12 34.65
N VAL A 100 4.87 17.80 35.58
CA VAL A 100 3.69 17.23 36.23
C VAL A 100 2.50 17.21 35.28
N THR A 101 1.76 16.11 35.30
CA THR A 101 0.61 15.85 34.42
C THR A 101 -0.70 16.30 35.08
N GLY A 102 -0.81 16.26 36.41
CA GLY A 102 -1.98 16.74 37.14
C GLY A 102 -2.17 18.26 37.08
N LYS A 103 -3.42 18.72 36.88
CA LYS A 103 -3.78 20.16 36.80
C LYS A 103 -4.81 20.63 37.82
N LYS A 104 -5.91 19.89 38.00
CA LYS A 104 -7.12 20.39 38.72
C LYS A 104 -7.36 19.76 40.10
N GLY A 105 -6.59 18.75 40.50
CA GLY A 105 -6.77 18.09 41.80
C GLY A 105 -8.10 17.34 41.99
N LEU A 106 -8.88 17.14 40.92
CA LEU A 106 -10.15 16.40 40.91
C LEU A 106 -9.98 14.90 40.61
N GLY A 107 -8.84 14.50 40.03
CA GLY A 107 -8.59 13.10 39.61
C GLY A 107 -8.67 12.08 40.74
N LYS A 108 -8.48 12.48 42.00
CA LYS A 108 -8.70 11.60 43.17
C LYS A 108 -10.17 11.28 43.44
N LEU A 109 -11.09 12.18 43.08
CA LEU A 109 -12.53 11.97 43.22
C LEU A 109 -13.09 11.07 42.10
N ALA A 110 -12.33 10.88 41.02
CA ALA A 110 -12.63 9.94 39.94
C ALA A 110 -12.91 8.52 40.46
N LEU A 111 -12.22 8.13 41.54
CA LEU A 111 -12.31 6.79 42.11
C LEU A 111 -13.72 6.52 42.65
N PHE A 112 -14.41 7.55 43.15
CA PHE A 112 -15.80 7.44 43.59
C PHE A 112 -16.79 7.22 42.44
N GLY A 113 -16.35 7.39 41.19
CA GLY A 113 -17.11 6.99 40.01
C GLY A 113 -17.22 5.47 39.84
N ILE A 114 -16.38 4.69 40.53
CA ILE A 114 -16.32 3.22 40.42
C ILE A 114 -16.42 2.48 41.76
N ALA A 115 -16.38 3.17 42.90
CA ALA A 115 -16.29 2.56 44.23
C ALA A 115 -16.80 3.50 45.34
N ASN A 116 -17.23 2.94 46.47
CA ASN A 116 -17.67 3.75 47.62
C ASN A 116 -16.56 3.99 48.66
N THR A 117 -15.56 3.11 48.76
CA THR A 117 -14.54 3.19 49.82
C THR A 117 -13.15 3.25 49.22
N ILE A 118 -12.38 4.27 49.63
CA ILE A 118 -10.99 4.49 49.23
C ILE A 118 -10.11 4.59 50.47
N ILE A 119 -9.13 3.71 50.59
CA ILE A 119 -8.13 3.73 51.66
C ILE A 119 -6.83 4.23 51.07
N VAL A 120 -6.20 5.19 51.74
CA VAL A 120 -4.90 5.75 51.33
C VAL A 120 -3.90 5.48 52.43
N ASP A 121 -2.84 4.75 52.09
CA ASP A 121 -1.64 4.59 52.90
C ASP A 121 -0.49 5.34 52.22
N SER A 122 0.17 6.25 52.92
CA SER A 122 1.33 6.95 52.37
C SER A 122 2.46 7.03 53.38
N ILE A 123 3.67 6.80 52.90
CA ILE A 123 4.89 6.70 53.70
C ILE A 123 5.90 7.68 53.15
N GLN A 124 6.39 8.57 54.01
CA GLN A 124 7.46 9.49 53.68
C GLN A 124 8.38 9.64 54.89
N ASN A 125 9.69 9.55 54.67
CA ASN A 125 10.70 9.72 55.72
C ASN A 125 10.43 8.81 56.94
N ARG A 126 10.09 7.53 56.71
CA ARG A 126 9.78 6.52 57.75
C ARG A 126 8.53 6.78 58.60
N LYS A 127 7.69 7.73 58.20
CA LYS A 127 6.41 8.01 58.84
C LYS A 127 5.26 7.54 57.96
N LYS A 128 4.42 6.67 58.49
CA LYS A 128 3.20 6.17 57.85
C LYS A 128 2.01 7.02 58.25
N ASN A 129 1.18 7.36 57.28
CA ASN A 129 -0.12 7.99 57.48
C ASN A 129 -1.15 7.21 56.67
N SER A 130 -2.28 6.88 57.31
CA SER A 130 -3.35 6.12 56.67
C SER A 130 -4.72 6.64 57.06
N PHE A 131 -5.62 6.75 56.08
CA PHE A 131 -7.00 7.12 56.32
C PHE A 131 -7.92 6.49 55.28
N MET A 132 -9.20 6.37 55.65
CA MET A 132 -10.28 5.89 54.81
C MET A 132 -11.24 7.02 54.46
N LEU A 133 -11.56 7.12 53.18
CA LEU A 133 -12.62 7.95 52.63
C LEU A 133 -13.78 7.03 52.25
N ASN A 134 -14.99 7.38 52.69
CA ASN A 134 -16.20 6.69 52.31
C ASN A 134 -17.19 7.67 51.67
N TYR A 135 -17.68 7.32 50.48
CA TYR A 135 -18.51 8.20 49.68
C TYR A 135 -19.85 8.53 50.33
N ASP A 136 -20.53 7.52 50.89
CA ASP A 136 -21.84 7.69 51.52
C ASP A 136 -21.71 8.58 52.76
N ALA A 137 -20.66 8.39 53.57
CA ALA A 137 -20.34 9.25 54.71
C ALA A 137 -20.02 10.70 54.30
N ILE A 138 -19.39 10.89 53.14
CA ILE A 138 -19.15 12.22 52.56
C ILE A 138 -20.49 12.87 52.14
N GLN A 139 -21.43 12.12 51.56
CA GLN A 139 -22.76 12.62 51.17
C GLN A 139 -23.62 13.01 52.38
N GLU A 140 -23.57 12.21 53.44
CA GLU A 140 -24.36 12.44 54.65
C GLU A 140 -23.83 13.59 55.51
N SER A 141 -22.61 14.07 55.24
CA SER A 141 -22.02 15.19 55.97
C SER A 141 -22.76 16.50 55.66
N SER A 142 -23.45 17.04 56.68
CA SER A 142 -24.15 18.33 56.62
C SER A 142 -23.20 19.53 56.74
N SER A 143 -21.94 19.28 57.09
CA SER A 143 -20.86 20.25 57.19
C SER A 143 -20.17 20.45 55.85
N ASN A 144 -19.64 21.65 55.60
CA ASN A 144 -18.75 21.91 54.46
C ASN A 144 -17.36 21.25 54.62
N ILE A 145 -17.10 20.59 55.76
CA ILE A 145 -15.85 19.93 56.10
C ILE A 145 -16.13 18.47 56.46
N TYR A 146 -15.51 17.56 55.72
CA TYR A 146 -15.51 16.13 55.98
C TYR A 146 -14.17 15.72 56.61
N HIS A 147 -14.22 14.90 57.66
CA HIS A 147 -13.05 14.34 58.32
C HIS A 147 -12.94 12.86 57.97
N PRO A 148 -11.92 12.45 57.18
CA PRO A 148 -11.67 11.04 56.88
C PRO A 148 -11.47 10.22 58.16
N GLN A 149 -11.86 8.95 58.14
CA GLN A 149 -11.54 8.04 59.23
C GLN A 149 -10.03 7.82 59.25
N THR A 150 -9.35 8.28 60.29
CA THR A 150 -7.91 8.05 60.47
C THR A 150 -7.67 6.61 60.89
N ILE A 151 -6.77 5.92 60.18
CA ILE A 151 -6.31 4.56 60.49
C ILE A 151 -4.96 4.64 61.21
N CYS A 152 -4.05 5.47 60.72
CA CYS A 152 -2.70 5.67 61.24
C CYS A 152 -2.28 7.13 61.06
N TYR A 153 -1.60 7.72 62.05
CA TYR A 153 -1.12 9.10 62.00
C TYR A 153 0.31 9.21 62.54
N GLU A 154 1.24 9.57 61.66
CA GLU A 154 2.68 9.69 61.95
C GLU A 154 3.32 8.49 62.68
N GLU A 155 2.86 7.28 62.41
CA GLU A 155 3.44 6.06 62.99
C GLU A 155 4.80 5.75 62.35
N ASP A 156 5.75 5.30 63.18
CA ASP A 156 7.06 4.87 62.70
C ASP A 156 6.97 3.56 61.93
N THR A 157 7.59 3.51 60.75
CA THR A 157 7.65 2.31 59.92
C THR A 157 9.03 2.09 59.30
N LEU A 158 9.33 0.83 58.97
CA LEU A 158 10.50 0.42 58.20
C LEU A 158 10.18 0.16 56.73
N GLU A 159 8.90 0.23 56.35
CA GLU A 159 8.46 0.20 54.97
C GLU A 159 9.07 1.38 54.18
N PRO A 160 9.40 1.20 52.89
CA PRO A 160 9.95 2.27 52.06
C PRO A 160 8.93 3.38 51.80
N ASP A 161 9.43 4.54 51.36
CA ASP A 161 8.59 5.64 50.91
C ASP A 161 7.72 5.22 49.70
N GLY A 162 6.51 5.75 49.62
CA GLY A 162 5.56 5.37 48.59
C GLY A 162 4.11 5.67 48.97
N THR A 163 3.19 5.36 48.05
CA THR A 163 1.75 5.49 48.29
C THR A 163 1.02 4.25 47.81
N LYS A 164 0.12 3.74 48.64
CA LYS A 164 -0.81 2.66 48.31
C LYS A 164 -2.23 3.17 48.42
N ILE A 165 -3.01 2.97 47.36
CA ILE A 165 -4.43 3.30 47.31
C ILE A 165 -5.20 2.00 47.12
N THR A 166 -6.07 1.69 48.08
CA THR A 166 -6.97 0.54 48.03
C THR A 166 -8.38 1.00 47.73
N ILE A 167 -8.99 0.43 46.70
CA ILE A 167 -10.33 0.73 46.19
C ILE A 167 -11.22 -0.47 46.55
N GLN A 168 -12.23 -0.23 47.38
CA GLN A 168 -13.16 -1.22 47.92
C GLN A 168 -14.61 -0.78 47.71
N ASP A 169 -15.56 -1.69 47.92
CA ASP A 169 -16.98 -1.44 47.68
C ASP A 169 -17.23 -0.95 46.25
N ILE A 170 -16.67 -1.69 45.29
CA ILE A 170 -16.74 -1.37 43.87
C ILE A 170 -18.20 -1.43 43.39
N THR A 171 -18.67 -0.34 42.79
CA THR A 171 -20.06 -0.16 42.36
C THR A 171 -20.31 -0.65 40.93
N LEU A 172 -19.25 -0.99 40.20
CA LEU A 172 -19.33 -1.59 38.86
C LEU A 172 -19.93 -2.99 38.94
N LYS A 173 -20.76 -3.36 37.94
CA LYS A 173 -21.32 -4.72 37.85
C LYS A 173 -20.26 -5.81 37.71
N SER A 174 -19.13 -5.47 37.09
CA SER A 174 -17.96 -6.34 36.94
C SER A 174 -16.72 -5.51 36.69
N LEU A 175 -15.57 -6.06 37.07
CA LEU A 175 -14.27 -5.46 36.77
C LEU A 175 -13.85 -5.72 35.33
N THR A 176 -13.10 -4.78 34.77
CA THR A 176 -12.52 -4.94 33.42
C THR A 176 -11.47 -6.07 33.45
N PRO A 177 -11.54 -7.05 32.54
CA PRO A 177 -10.52 -8.11 32.46
C PRO A 177 -9.12 -7.54 32.24
N ILE A 178 -8.10 -8.22 32.76
CA ILE A 178 -6.71 -7.74 32.78
C ILE A 178 -6.19 -7.36 31.39
N ASP A 179 -6.48 -8.15 30.35
CA ASP A 179 -6.06 -7.87 28.97
C ASP A 179 -6.73 -6.62 28.41
N THR A 180 -8.04 -6.45 28.65
CA THR A 180 -8.80 -5.28 28.21
C THR A 180 -8.34 -4.02 28.95
N LEU A 181 -8.02 -4.14 30.24
CA LEU A 181 -7.46 -3.05 31.03
C LEU A 181 -6.07 -2.67 30.53
N TYR A 182 -5.20 -3.65 30.28
CA TYR A 182 -3.87 -3.45 29.70
C TYR A 182 -3.95 -2.69 28.36
N GLU A 183 -4.80 -3.14 27.43
CA GLU A 183 -5.00 -2.49 26.13
C GLU A 183 -5.52 -1.05 26.27
N SER A 184 -6.39 -0.81 27.26
CA SER A 184 -6.96 0.52 27.52
C SER A 184 -5.94 1.47 28.15
N LEU A 185 -5.12 1.00 29.09
CA LEU A 185 -4.08 1.80 29.76
C LEU A 185 -2.89 2.07 28.85
N SER A 186 -2.56 1.13 27.95
CA SER A 186 -1.49 1.29 26.96
C SER A 186 -1.67 2.54 26.09
N LYS A 187 -2.92 2.92 25.80
CA LYS A 187 -3.25 4.09 24.95
C LYS A 187 -3.25 5.42 25.72
N ARG A 188 -3.23 5.38 27.05
CA ARG A 188 -3.51 6.56 27.89
C ARG A 188 -2.26 7.31 28.33
N PHE A 189 -1.08 6.69 28.24
CA PHE A 189 0.17 7.25 28.73
C PHE A 189 1.36 6.77 27.90
N ASN A 190 2.29 7.65 27.55
CA ASN A 190 3.47 7.32 26.73
C ASN A 190 4.81 7.37 27.48
N LYS A 191 4.79 7.52 28.82
CA LYS A 191 6.00 7.59 29.66
C LYS A 191 6.35 6.29 30.37
N TYR A 192 5.66 5.20 30.04
CA TYR A 192 6.03 3.88 30.52
C TYR A 192 7.47 3.55 30.12
N SER A 193 8.25 2.97 31.04
CA SER A 193 9.66 2.64 30.83
C SER A 193 10.12 1.63 31.86
N ARG A 194 10.77 0.54 31.45
CA ARG A 194 11.37 -0.45 32.38
C ARG A 194 12.42 0.14 33.31
N GLU A 195 13.09 1.22 32.89
CA GLU A 195 14.20 1.84 33.61
C GLU A 195 13.79 3.07 34.45
N ASP A 196 12.63 3.69 34.16
CA ASP A 196 12.22 4.98 34.77
C ASP A 196 10.79 4.98 35.34
N PHE A 197 9.82 4.28 34.72
CA PHE A 197 8.44 4.26 35.18
C PHE A 197 7.70 3.03 34.66
N LEU A 198 7.91 1.88 35.32
CA LEU A 198 7.31 0.61 34.95
C LEU A 198 5.99 0.42 35.69
N VAL A 199 4.93 0.11 34.95
CA VAL A 199 3.62 -0.21 35.55
C VAL A 199 3.28 -1.67 35.29
N LYS A 200 2.92 -2.40 36.34
CA LYS A 200 2.51 -3.81 36.28
C LYS A 200 1.07 -3.95 36.70
N ILE A 201 0.30 -4.70 35.93
CA ILE A 201 -1.05 -5.13 36.29
C ILE A 201 -0.97 -6.60 36.67
N ILE A 202 -1.45 -6.94 37.86
CA ILE A 202 -1.32 -8.26 38.48
C ILE A 202 -2.73 -8.73 38.86
N SER A 203 -3.15 -9.89 38.37
CA SER A 203 -4.42 -10.51 38.79
C SER A 203 -4.23 -11.37 40.04
N GLU A 204 -5.33 -11.62 40.77
CA GLU A 204 -5.37 -12.57 41.91
C GLU A 204 -4.77 -13.96 41.59
N LYS A 205 -4.78 -14.35 40.30
CA LYS A 205 -4.27 -15.64 39.81
C LYS A 205 -2.78 -15.61 39.46
N GLY A 206 -2.11 -14.49 39.70
CA GLY A 206 -0.70 -14.28 39.38
C GLY A 206 -0.41 -13.98 37.91
N GLU A 207 -1.42 -13.64 37.10
CA GLU A 207 -1.18 -13.17 35.73
C GLU A 207 -0.62 -11.76 35.76
N ILE A 208 0.45 -11.52 35.01
CA ILE A 208 1.12 -10.21 34.98
C ILE A 208 1.06 -9.64 33.55
N ARG A 209 0.77 -8.34 33.46
CA ARG A 209 0.94 -7.53 32.25
C ARG A 209 1.79 -6.31 32.58
N GLU A 210 2.84 -6.10 31.81
CA GLU A 210 3.77 -4.98 32.00
C GLU A 210 3.52 -3.89 30.95
N LEU A 211 3.29 -2.67 31.41
CA LEU A 211 3.25 -1.47 30.59
C LEU A 211 4.66 -0.89 30.54
N ASP A 212 5.39 -1.19 29.47
CA ASP A 212 6.75 -0.73 29.19
C ASP A 212 6.81 0.31 28.06
N GLU A 213 8.01 0.74 27.66
CA GLU A 213 8.24 1.76 26.63
C GLU A 213 7.64 1.43 25.25
N THR A 214 7.31 0.16 24.98
CA THR A 214 6.79 -0.26 23.67
C THR A 214 5.27 -0.23 23.59
N VAL A 215 4.56 -0.31 24.72
CA VAL A 215 3.12 -0.59 24.74
C VAL A 215 2.29 0.53 24.12
N PHE A 216 2.67 1.79 24.37
CA PHE A 216 1.97 2.94 23.81
C PHE A 216 2.04 2.92 22.28
N ILE A 217 3.24 2.78 21.72
CA ILE A 217 3.44 2.73 20.27
C ILE A 217 2.73 1.53 19.67
N ASN A 218 2.84 0.35 20.28
CA ASN A 218 2.18 -0.86 19.78
C ASN A 218 0.64 -0.78 19.84
N SER A 219 0.08 0.04 20.74
CA SER A 219 -1.37 0.23 20.85
C SER A 219 -1.98 1.06 19.70
N ILE A 220 -1.14 1.83 18.99
CA ILE A 220 -1.54 2.72 17.88
C ILE A 220 -0.99 2.21 16.54
N ARG A 221 0.27 1.78 16.52
CA ARG A 221 1.01 1.39 15.33
C ARG A 221 0.44 0.10 14.72
N PRO A 222 0.11 0.08 13.41
CA PRO A 222 -0.21 -1.17 12.72
C PRO A 222 0.95 -2.18 12.80
N LYS A 223 0.68 -3.46 12.49
CA LYS A 223 1.76 -4.46 12.40
C LYS A 223 2.81 -4.01 11.38
N SER A 224 4.10 -4.23 11.67
CA SER A 224 5.19 -3.74 10.84
C SER A 224 5.12 -4.19 9.37
N GLU A 225 4.63 -5.41 9.11
CA GLU A 225 4.42 -5.96 7.76
C GLU A 225 3.34 -5.23 6.95
N ASP A 226 2.40 -4.61 7.65
CA ASP A 226 1.23 -3.92 7.09
C ASP A 226 1.49 -2.43 6.84
N ILE A 227 2.49 -1.85 7.51
CA ILE A 227 2.88 -0.44 7.34
C ILE A 227 3.39 -0.24 5.91
N GLU A 228 2.92 0.82 5.28
CA GLU A 228 3.37 1.26 3.97
C GLU A 228 4.32 2.47 4.10
N PHE A 229 3.91 3.49 4.86
CA PHE A 229 4.74 4.67 5.12
C PHE A 229 4.62 5.12 6.57
N THR A 230 5.68 5.76 7.07
CA THR A 230 5.70 6.45 8.36
C THR A 230 6.09 7.91 8.11
N PHE A 231 5.45 8.82 8.83
CA PHE A 231 5.74 10.24 8.81
C PHE A 231 5.99 10.71 10.25
N GLU A 232 7.20 11.21 10.52
CA GLU A 232 7.63 11.73 11.82
C GLU A 232 7.74 13.25 11.77
N PHE A 233 6.91 13.95 12.54
CA PHE A 233 6.97 15.40 12.69
C PHE A 233 7.71 15.79 13.99
N PRO A 234 8.65 16.77 13.95
CA PRO A 234 9.07 17.57 12.80
C PRO A 234 10.19 16.95 11.95
N LYS A 235 10.74 15.80 12.36
CA LYS A 235 11.96 15.21 11.79
C LYS A 235 11.96 15.10 10.26
N ASP A 236 10.94 14.51 9.66
CA ASP A 236 10.81 14.30 8.21
C ASP A 236 10.56 15.60 7.43
N PHE A 237 10.26 16.68 8.15
CA PHE A 237 9.89 18.00 7.61
C PHE A 237 10.94 19.07 7.92
N SER A 238 12.06 18.69 8.53
CA SER A 238 13.13 19.60 8.98
C SER A 238 13.76 20.45 7.88
N ASN A 239 13.76 19.95 6.63
CA ASN A 239 14.32 20.66 5.47
C ASN A 239 13.29 21.51 4.70
N GLU A 240 12.02 21.52 5.12
CA GLU A 240 11.00 22.33 4.46
C GLU A 240 11.04 23.78 4.95
N THR A 241 11.09 24.74 4.02
CA THR A 241 11.03 26.19 4.33
C THR A 241 9.60 26.68 4.62
N SER A 242 8.71 25.77 5.04
CA SER A 242 7.32 26.09 5.29
C SER A 242 7.16 26.80 6.63
N GLU A 243 6.57 27.99 6.60
CA GLU A 243 6.30 28.80 7.79
C GLU A 243 5.51 28.01 8.84
N ILE A 244 4.53 27.21 8.42
CA ILE A 244 3.69 26.42 9.33
C ILE A 244 4.48 25.32 10.07
N ILE A 245 5.48 24.71 9.42
CA ILE A 245 6.31 23.65 10.00
C ILE A 245 7.19 24.26 11.09
N ASN A 246 7.77 25.44 10.81
CA ASN A 246 8.55 26.19 11.79
C ASN A 246 7.70 26.63 12.99
N ILE A 247 6.48 27.14 12.78
CA ILE A 247 5.58 27.53 13.87
C ILE A 247 5.27 26.35 14.78
N LEU A 248 4.84 25.22 14.21
CA LEU A 248 4.50 24.02 14.99
C LEU A 248 5.72 23.44 15.71
N SER A 249 6.87 23.37 15.04
CA SER A 249 8.12 22.87 15.62
C SER A 249 8.63 23.76 16.75
N ASN A 250 8.55 25.09 16.60
CA ASN A 250 8.94 26.05 17.65
C ASN A 250 8.04 25.97 18.89
N LYS A 251 6.78 25.56 18.71
CA LYS A 251 5.86 25.25 19.83
C LYS A 251 6.13 23.87 20.46
N GLY A 252 7.13 23.14 19.97
CA GLY A 252 7.53 21.82 20.50
C GLY A 252 6.56 20.70 20.16
N ILE A 253 5.70 20.89 19.15
CA ILE A 253 4.75 19.86 18.72
C ILE A 253 5.50 18.75 17.99
N THR A 254 5.21 17.51 18.35
CA THR A 254 5.75 16.33 17.68
C THR A 254 4.63 15.35 17.32
N GLY A 255 4.88 14.44 16.40
CA GLY A 255 3.88 13.42 16.07
C GLY A 255 4.40 12.34 15.15
N THR A 256 3.72 11.20 15.17
CA THR A 256 4.02 10.08 14.27
C THR A 256 2.74 9.58 13.64
N ILE A 257 2.76 9.46 12.32
CA ILE A 257 1.66 8.92 11.52
C ILE A 257 2.13 7.70 10.76
N TYR A 258 1.39 6.60 10.92
CA TYR A 258 1.57 5.37 10.17
C TYR A 258 0.46 5.26 9.14
N THR A 259 0.81 4.93 7.90
CA THR A 259 -0.16 4.54 6.88
C THR A 259 -0.01 3.07 6.55
N LYS A 260 -1.14 2.37 6.40
CA LYS A 260 -1.18 0.95 6.09
C LYS A 260 -1.30 0.71 4.57
N LYS A 261 -0.93 -0.48 4.10
CA LYS A 261 -1.16 -0.93 2.70
C LYS A 261 -2.65 -1.04 2.37
N THR A 262 -3.47 -1.44 3.34
CA THR A 262 -4.94 -1.60 3.22
C THR A 262 -5.68 -0.73 4.23
N PRO A 263 -6.97 -0.38 4.02
CA PRO A 263 -7.72 0.40 4.99
C PRO A 263 -7.72 -0.22 6.40
N LEU A 264 -7.62 0.65 7.40
CA LEU A 264 -7.81 0.32 8.82
C LEU A 264 -9.30 0.23 9.13
N THR A 265 -9.65 -0.50 10.19
CA THR A 265 -11.00 -0.45 10.77
C THR A 265 -11.28 0.92 11.36
N ALA A 266 -12.51 1.43 11.26
CA ALA A 266 -12.90 2.78 11.73
C ALA A 266 -12.39 3.14 13.14
N LYS A 267 -12.42 2.20 14.11
CA LYS A 267 -11.94 2.43 15.49
C LYS A 267 -10.42 2.64 15.63
N LYS A 268 -9.64 2.33 14.60
CA LYS A 268 -8.17 2.45 14.57
C LYS A 268 -7.70 3.56 13.63
N GLN A 269 -8.61 4.31 13.02
CA GLN A 269 -8.29 5.40 12.10
C GLN A 269 -8.13 6.72 12.86
N GLY A 270 -7.29 7.61 12.33
CA GLY A 270 -7.14 8.97 12.85
C GLY A 270 -6.04 9.11 13.91
N PHE A 271 -6.11 10.19 14.68
CA PHE A 271 -5.00 10.62 15.53
C PHE A 271 -5.44 10.85 16.96
N SER A 272 -4.64 10.35 17.90
CA SER A 272 -4.77 10.70 19.32
C SER A 272 -3.90 11.92 19.65
N ILE A 273 -4.23 12.61 20.75
CA ILE A 273 -3.41 13.73 21.23
C ILE A 273 -2.97 13.46 22.65
N LEU A 274 -1.68 13.66 22.88
CA LEU A 274 -1.07 13.65 24.19
C LEU A 274 -0.70 15.07 24.63
N SER A 275 -0.63 15.26 25.93
CA SER A 275 0.02 16.42 26.54
C SER A 275 0.78 15.96 27.76
N ARG A 276 2.08 16.31 27.85
CA ARG A 276 3.03 15.82 28.86
C ARG A 276 3.03 14.30 28.96
N GLY A 277 2.79 13.63 27.83
CA GLY A 277 2.69 12.17 27.72
C GLY A 277 1.39 11.52 28.19
N LYS A 278 0.42 12.29 28.69
CA LYS A 278 -0.92 11.78 29.06
C LYS A 278 -1.93 12.07 27.96
N LEU A 279 -2.81 11.11 27.69
CA LEU A 279 -3.90 11.25 26.72
C LEU A 279 -4.76 12.47 27.04
N ALA A 280 -4.92 13.32 26.04
CA ALA A 280 -5.72 14.53 26.08
C ALA A 280 -6.94 14.43 25.15
N SER A 281 -6.85 13.65 24.06
CA SER A 281 -7.95 13.36 23.16
C SER A 281 -7.84 11.94 22.62
N GLU A 282 -8.96 11.22 22.57
CA GLU A 282 -9.01 9.90 21.96
C GLU A 282 -8.79 9.99 20.44
N GLN A 283 -8.53 8.83 19.83
CA GLN A 283 -8.21 8.76 18.41
C GLN A 283 -9.41 9.18 17.55
N SER A 284 -9.22 10.20 16.71
CA SER A 284 -10.27 10.70 15.81
C SER A 284 -9.71 11.11 14.45
N VAL A 285 -10.48 10.85 13.39
CA VAL A 285 -10.18 11.33 12.03
C VAL A 285 -10.46 12.83 11.88
N THR A 286 -11.35 13.39 12.70
CA THR A 286 -11.74 14.82 12.66
C THR A 286 -10.94 15.69 13.63
N GLN A 287 -9.80 15.18 14.13
CA GLN A 287 -9.04 15.83 15.19
C GLN A 287 -8.66 17.29 14.89
N PHE A 288 -8.26 17.58 13.66
CA PHE A 288 -7.83 18.92 13.21
C PHE A 288 -8.75 19.51 12.13
N GLN A 289 -9.71 18.73 11.64
CA GLN A 289 -10.60 19.13 10.56
C GLN A 289 -11.98 18.51 10.78
N ASP A 290 -12.99 19.34 10.97
CA ASP A 290 -14.33 18.88 11.37
C ASP A 290 -15.03 18.04 10.29
N ARG A 291 -14.59 18.16 9.03
CA ARG A 291 -15.10 17.41 7.87
C ARG A 291 -13.98 16.70 7.10
N ALA A 292 -13.15 15.96 7.82
CA ALA A 292 -12.17 15.06 7.22
C ALA A 292 -12.87 13.94 6.43
N ASN A 293 -12.90 14.03 5.09
CA ASN A 293 -13.50 13.04 4.20
C ASN A 293 -12.49 12.42 3.22
N ASP A 294 -11.20 12.70 3.43
CA ASP A 294 -10.15 12.22 2.54
C ASP A 294 -9.87 10.72 2.75
N ARG A 295 -9.75 9.96 1.66
CA ARG A 295 -9.42 8.52 1.72
C ARG A 295 -8.11 8.24 2.45
N PHE A 296 -7.20 9.21 2.57
CA PHE A 296 -6.00 9.08 3.40
C PHE A 296 -6.31 8.62 4.84
N TYR A 297 -7.37 9.14 5.47
CA TYR A 297 -7.72 8.82 6.85
C TYR A 297 -8.12 7.35 7.03
N ASP A 298 -8.62 6.70 5.97
CA ASP A 298 -8.93 5.27 6.01
C ASP A 298 -7.68 4.41 6.23
N TYR A 299 -6.50 4.92 5.87
CA TYR A 299 -5.22 4.19 5.95
C TYR A 299 -4.34 4.67 7.10
N ALA A 300 -4.68 5.81 7.72
CA ALA A 300 -3.80 6.50 8.65
C ALA A 300 -4.19 6.28 10.12
N ALA A 301 -3.19 6.00 10.95
CA ALA A 301 -3.26 5.98 12.40
C ALA A 301 -2.05 6.72 12.98
N GLY A 302 -2.20 7.39 14.11
CA GLY A 302 -1.06 8.08 14.72
C GLY A 302 -1.39 8.83 16.00
N TYR A 303 -0.44 9.65 16.42
CA TYR A 303 -0.59 10.51 17.57
C TYR A 303 0.24 11.78 17.43
N PHE A 304 -0.15 12.81 18.18
CA PHE A 304 0.60 14.05 18.33
C PHE A 304 0.83 14.35 19.81
N ASP A 305 2.04 14.78 20.16
CA ASP A 305 2.34 15.34 21.48
C ASP A 305 2.30 16.86 21.39
N ILE A 306 1.36 17.46 22.14
CA ILE A 306 1.07 18.89 22.15
C ILE A 306 1.11 19.38 23.60
N ASP A 307 2.32 19.51 24.13
CA ASP A 307 2.60 20.07 25.46
C ASP A 307 2.01 21.47 25.64
N PHE A 308 1.83 22.23 24.54
CA PHE A 308 1.19 23.55 24.55
C PHE A 308 -0.17 23.55 25.26
N LEU A 309 -0.94 22.46 25.16
CA LEU A 309 -2.25 22.33 25.81
C LEU A 309 -2.19 22.53 27.33
N ASP A 310 -1.00 22.35 27.90
CA ASP A 310 -0.74 22.36 29.33
C ASP A 310 0.35 23.36 29.74
N ASN A 311 0.75 24.27 28.85
CA ASN A 311 1.73 25.33 29.13
C ASN A 311 1.15 26.41 30.05
N ASP A 312 -0.10 26.83 29.82
CA ASP A 312 -0.78 27.78 30.70
C ASP A 312 -1.63 27.04 31.74
N ALA A 313 -1.27 27.22 33.02
CA ALA A 313 -1.99 26.62 34.13
C ALA A 313 -3.39 27.22 34.36
N LYS A 314 -3.67 28.41 33.82
CA LYS A 314 -4.97 29.11 33.94
C LYS A 314 -5.96 28.75 32.83
N LYS A 315 -5.48 28.41 31.62
CA LYS A 315 -6.35 28.05 30.49
C LYS A 315 -6.67 26.56 30.50
N ASP A 316 -7.90 26.17 30.21
CA ASP A 316 -8.33 24.77 30.26
C ASP A 316 -8.85 24.28 28.90
N PHE A 317 -7.93 23.69 28.14
CA PHE A 317 -8.17 23.28 26.75
C PHE A 317 -8.65 21.84 26.62
N ILE A 318 -8.51 21.02 27.64
CA ILE A 318 -8.84 19.59 27.60
C ILE A 318 -10.19 19.40 28.30
N SER A 319 -11.09 18.65 27.68
CA SER A 319 -12.37 18.28 28.32
C SER A 319 -12.12 17.54 29.64
N THR A 320 -13.02 17.66 30.61
CA THR A 320 -12.78 17.11 31.95
C THR A 320 -12.66 15.58 31.96
N ASP A 321 -13.34 14.90 31.04
CA ASP A 321 -13.24 13.46 30.78
C ASP A 321 -12.01 13.06 29.94
N ARG A 322 -11.23 14.05 29.47
CA ARG A 322 -10.03 13.91 28.62
C ARG A 322 -10.26 13.13 27.32
N GLN A 323 -11.47 13.23 26.76
CA GLN A 323 -11.81 12.61 25.49
C GLN A 323 -11.60 13.55 24.29
N SER A 324 -11.57 14.87 24.52
CA SER A 324 -11.51 15.86 23.44
C SER A 324 -10.76 17.13 23.83
N ILE A 325 -10.28 17.85 22.80
CA ILE A 325 -9.73 19.20 22.94
C ILE A 325 -10.79 20.24 22.59
N ARG A 326 -10.92 21.26 23.44
CA ARG A 326 -11.73 22.46 23.19
C ARG A 326 -10.96 23.44 22.31
N TRP A 327 -10.80 23.08 21.04
CA TRP A 327 -9.96 23.84 20.10
C TRP A 327 -10.34 25.32 19.96
N GLU A 328 -11.61 25.66 20.17
CA GLU A 328 -12.15 27.02 20.03
C GLU A 328 -12.00 27.86 21.32
N ALA A 329 -11.36 27.31 22.37
CA ALA A 329 -11.25 27.99 23.65
C ALA A 329 -10.27 29.17 23.67
N ASP A 330 -9.39 29.30 22.65
CA ASP A 330 -8.34 30.32 22.60
C ASP A 330 -7.85 30.56 21.17
N GLU A 331 -7.52 31.81 20.84
CA GLU A 331 -7.08 32.20 19.49
C GLU A 331 -5.80 31.49 19.06
N GLU A 332 -4.82 31.36 19.95
CA GLU A 332 -3.56 30.66 19.66
C GLU A 332 -3.79 29.15 19.44
N LEU A 333 -4.76 28.56 20.16
CA LEU A 333 -5.13 27.16 20.01
C LEU A 333 -5.85 26.91 18.67
N ILE A 334 -6.69 27.85 18.23
CA ILE A 334 -7.31 27.84 16.90
C ILE A 334 -6.22 27.89 15.82
N GLU A 335 -5.23 28.77 15.96
CA GLU A 335 -4.11 28.87 15.01
C GLU A 335 -3.31 27.55 14.94
N ILE A 336 -3.07 26.89 16.08
CA ILE A 336 -2.41 25.58 16.14
C ILE A 336 -3.26 24.52 15.42
N LYS A 337 -4.58 24.46 15.64
CA LYS A 337 -5.49 23.55 14.93
C LYS A 337 -5.39 23.76 13.42
N ASP A 338 -5.43 25.01 12.97
CA ASP A 338 -5.35 25.36 11.55
C ASP A 338 -4.01 24.98 10.93
N ASN A 339 -2.90 25.22 11.63
CA ASN A 339 -1.57 24.85 11.16
C ASN A 339 -1.38 23.32 11.12
N LEU A 340 -1.94 22.58 12.09
CA LEU A 340 -1.97 21.12 12.06
C LEU A 340 -2.82 20.60 10.90
N ASN A 341 -3.96 21.22 10.61
CA ASN A 341 -4.76 20.88 9.44
C ASN A 341 -3.99 21.11 8.12
N LYS A 342 -3.26 22.22 8.00
CA LYS A 342 -2.39 22.48 6.83
C LYS A 342 -1.25 21.45 6.73
N LEU A 343 -0.63 21.07 7.86
CA LEU A 343 0.36 19.98 7.92
C LEU A 343 -0.24 18.67 7.41
N MET A 344 -1.47 18.32 7.83
CA MET A 344 -2.17 17.15 7.32
C MET A 344 -2.33 17.20 5.80
N GLY A 345 -2.63 18.37 5.23
CA GLY A 345 -2.67 18.57 3.78
C GLY A 345 -1.32 18.30 3.08
N ILE A 346 -0.19 18.66 3.68
CA ILE A 346 1.15 18.33 3.16
C ILE A 346 1.38 16.82 3.19
N ILE A 347 1.07 16.17 4.32
CA ILE A 347 1.23 14.72 4.50
C ILE A 347 0.36 13.95 3.50
N GLN A 348 -0.90 14.34 3.32
CA GLN A 348 -1.81 13.74 2.35
C GLN A 348 -1.27 13.82 0.92
N ARG A 349 -0.78 14.99 0.48
CA ARG A 349 -0.19 15.15 -0.85
C ARG A 349 1.06 14.28 -1.02
N THR A 350 1.93 14.26 -0.01
CA THR A 350 3.15 13.46 -0.01
C THR A 350 2.84 11.97 -0.05
N TRP A 351 1.86 11.52 0.73
CA TRP A 351 1.39 10.13 0.73
C TRP A 351 0.85 9.71 -0.63
N ARG A 352 0.01 10.53 -1.28
CA ARG A 352 -0.51 10.24 -2.63
C ARG A 352 0.61 10.10 -3.65
N LYS A 353 1.60 11.00 -3.61
CA LYS A 353 2.77 10.94 -4.49
C LYS A 353 3.56 9.64 -4.28
N LYS A 354 3.93 9.33 -3.03
CA LYS A 354 4.65 8.10 -2.68
C LYS A 354 3.86 6.84 -3.08
N ARG A 355 2.54 6.84 -2.90
CA ARG A 355 1.67 5.74 -3.36
C ARG A 355 1.65 5.58 -4.87
N ALA A 356 1.52 6.68 -5.62
CA ALA A 356 1.53 6.63 -7.07
C ALA A 356 2.86 6.05 -7.59
N GLU A 357 3.99 6.51 -7.06
CA GLU A 357 5.32 5.98 -7.37
C GLU A 357 5.46 4.49 -7.01
N ALA A 358 4.96 4.08 -5.84
CA ALA A 358 5.00 2.68 -5.42
C ALA A 358 4.13 1.77 -6.30
N LYS A 359 2.95 2.25 -6.73
CA LYS A 359 2.07 1.52 -7.67
C LYS A 359 2.71 1.40 -9.06
N GLU A 360 3.31 2.48 -9.56
CA GLU A 360 4.02 2.46 -10.84
C GLU A 360 5.18 1.46 -10.82
N LYS A 361 5.97 1.44 -9.73
CA LYS A 361 7.05 0.48 -9.56
C LYS A 361 6.55 -0.96 -9.55
N LYS A 362 5.48 -1.26 -8.80
CA LYS A 362 4.86 -2.60 -8.78
C LYS A 362 4.34 -3.01 -10.15
N ALA A 363 3.66 -2.10 -10.86
CA ALA A 363 3.16 -2.36 -12.20
C ALA A 363 4.31 -2.73 -13.16
N LYS A 364 5.42 -1.97 -13.13
CA LYS A 364 6.63 -2.26 -13.91
C LYS A 364 7.24 -3.62 -13.55
N GLU A 365 7.39 -3.94 -12.26
CA GLU A 365 7.90 -5.24 -11.82
C GLU A 365 7.03 -6.41 -12.30
N ILE A 366 5.70 -6.25 -12.36
CA ILE A 366 4.78 -7.26 -12.88
C ILE A 366 4.92 -7.39 -14.41
N GLN A 367 5.04 -6.27 -15.13
CA GLN A 367 5.28 -6.29 -16.58
C GLN A 367 6.60 -6.99 -16.93
N GLU A 368 7.69 -6.70 -16.22
CA GLU A 368 9.00 -7.35 -16.40
C GLU A 368 8.95 -8.86 -16.14
N LYS A 369 8.09 -9.28 -15.22
CA LYS A 369 7.85 -10.71 -14.93
C LYS A 369 6.86 -11.37 -15.89
N THR A 370 6.24 -10.62 -16.79
CA THR A 370 5.28 -11.15 -17.78
C THR A 370 6.05 -11.56 -19.05
N PRO A 371 6.23 -12.87 -19.33
CA PRO A 371 7.13 -13.32 -20.39
C PRO A 371 6.77 -12.80 -21.78
N LEU A 372 5.46 -12.66 -22.06
CA LEU A 372 4.97 -12.25 -23.37
C LEU A 372 5.32 -10.80 -23.70
N ILE A 373 5.29 -9.91 -22.70
CA ILE A 373 5.70 -8.50 -22.87
C ILE A 373 7.19 -8.44 -23.21
N MET A 374 8.04 -9.18 -22.47
CA MET A 374 9.49 -9.20 -22.69
C MET A 374 9.91 -9.82 -24.02
N GLN A 375 9.13 -10.75 -24.57
CA GLN A 375 9.42 -11.41 -25.85
C GLN A 375 8.91 -10.62 -27.06
N THR A 376 8.06 -9.61 -26.86
CA THR A 376 7.43 -8.84 -27.94
C THR A 376 8.10 -7.51 -28.12
N LYS A 377 8.45 -7.12 -29.36
CA LYS A 377 8.99 -5.79 -29.61
C LYS A 377 7.85 -4.78 -29.74
N LEU A 378 7.39 -4.27 -28.60
CA LEU A 378 6.28 -3.33 -28.53
C LEU A 378 6.62 -1.95 -29.14
N SER A 379 5.65 -1.36 -29.83
CA SER A 379 5.65 0.04 -30.23
C SER A 379 5.43 0.97 -29.03
N GLU A 380 5.72 2.28 -29.18
CA GLU A 380 5.45 3.26 -28.11
C GLU A 380 3.96 3.34 -27.74
N GLU A 381 3.06 3.16 -28.71
CA GLU A 381 1.61 3.19 -28.49
C GLU A 381 1.14 1.94 -27.73
N ASP A 382 1.61 0.75 -28.13
CA ASP A 382 1.28 -0.50 -27.44
C ASP A 382 1.84 -0.52 -26.02
N GLN A 383 3.06 0.01 -25.81
CA GLN A 383 3.65 0.11 -24.47
C GLN A 383 2.80 1.03 -23.57
N LYS A 384 2.30 2.16 -24.08
CA LYS A 384 1.40 3.05 -23.30
C LYS A 384 0.10 2.34 -22.88
N VAL A 385 -0.44 1.47 -23.73
CA VAL A 385 -1.65 0.68 -23.39
C VAL A 385 -1.33 -0.29 -22.26
N ILE A 386 -0.21 -1.01 -22.35
CA ILE A 386 0.26 -1.95 -21.32
C ILE A 386 0.52 -1.22 -20.00
N ASP A 387 1.17 -0.06 -20.04
CA ASP A 387 1.44 0.78 -18.86
C ASP A 387 0.16 1.27 -18.18
N THR A 388 -0.81 1.71 -18.98
CA THR A 388 -2.10 2.19 -18.47
C THR A 388 -2.87 1.08 -17.78
N ILE A 389 -2.93 -0.10 -18.39
CA ILE A 389 -3.63 -1.25 -17.80
C ILE A 389 -2.88 -1.75 -16.58
N GLY A 390 -1.56 -1.91 -16.64
CA GLY A 390 -0.74 -2.31 -15.51
C GLY A 390 -0.92 -1.40 -14.30
N SER A 391 -0.93 -0.08 -14.51
CA SER A 391 -1.19 0.90 -13.45
C SER A 391 -2.60 0.75 -12.86
N LYS A 392 -3.63 0.55 -13.70
CA LYS A 392 -5.01 0.33 -13.22
C LYS A 392 -5.17 -0.97 -12.41
N LEU A 393 -4.42 -2.03 -12.73
CA LEU A 393 -4.45 -3.29 -11.97
C LEU A 393 -3.86 -3.15 -10.55
N GLU A 394 -3.13 -2.06 -10.27
CA GLU A 394 -2.63 -1.71 -8.93
C GLU A 394 -3.59 -0.79 -8.13
N ASP A 395 -4.83 -0.59 -8.60
CA ASP A 395 -5.85 0.08 -7.80
C ASP A 395 -6.16 -0.73 -6.54
N ASP A 396 -6.28 -0.04 -5.39
CA ASP A 396 -6.51 -0.70 -4.10
C ASP A 396 -7.92 -1.32 -4.00
N ASN A 397 -8.84 -0.93 -4.89
CA ASN A 397 -10.18 -1.51 -5.00
C ASN A 397 -10.19 -2.85 -5.78
N ILE A 398 -9.07 -3.24 -6.38
CA ILE A 398 -8.94 -4.46 -7.17
C ILE A 398 -8.17 -5.50 -6.34
N ASN A 399 -8.81 -6.62 -6.03
CA ASN A 399 -8.20 -7.72 -5.28
C ASN A 399 -8.01 -8.94 -6.18
N ILE A 400 -6.89 -8.97 -6.89
CA ILE A 400 -6.47 -10.08 -7.77
C ILE A 400 -5.00 -10.41 -7.50
N SER A 401 -4.63 -11.67 -7.66
CA SER A 401 -3.28 -12.16 -7.45
C SER A 401 -2.30 -11.63 -8.51
N ASN A 402 -1.01 -11.59 -8.18
CA ASN A 402 0.02 -11.19 -9.14
C ASN A 402 0.05 -12.09 -10.39
N THR A 403 -0.28 -13.38 -10.24
CA THR A 403 -0.44 -14.34 -11.35
C THR A 403 -1.58 -13.94 -12.28
N GLU A 404 -2.76 -13.62 -11.75
CA GLU A 404 -3.89 -13.16 -12.56
C GLU A 404 -3.58 -11.83 -13.25
N LYS A 405 -2.83 -10.92 -12.60
CA LYS A 405 -2.36 -9.69 -13.25
C LYS A 405 -1.47 -9.97 -14.46
N GLN A 406 -0.53 -10.92 -14.34
CA GLN A 406 0.33 -11.33 -15.46
C GLN A 406 -0.46 -11.98 -16.58
N GLU A 407 -1.48 -12.79 -16.26
CA GLU A 407 -2.38 -13.39 -17.25
C GLU A 407 -3.17 -12.31 -18.01
N ILE A 408 -3.76 -11.34 -17.29
CA ILE A 408 -4.46 -10.20 -17.91
C ILE A 408 -3.51 -9.41 -18.82
N LEU A 409 -2.31 -9.08 -18.34
CA LEU A 409 -1.33 -8.36 -19.15
C LEU A 409 -0.91 -9.17 -20.38
N SER A 410 -0.77 -10.49 -20.26
CA SER A 410 -0.46 -11.37 -21.41
C SER A 410 -1.58 -11.35 -22.44
N LEU A 411 -2.84 -11.43 -22.02
CA LEU A 411 -4.00 -11.33 -22.93
C LEU A 411 -4.05 -9.96 -23.64
N VAL A 412 -3.77 -8.88 -22.90
CA VAL A 412 -3.67 -7.54 -23.49
C VAL A 412 -2.53 -7.49 -24.50
N THR A 413 -1.35 -8.00 -24.18
CA THR A 413 -0.21 -8.07 -25.12
C THR A 413 -0.60 -8.83 -26.39
N GLN A 414 -1.32 -9.96 -26.29
CA GLN A 414 -1.79 -10.70 -27.45
C GLN A 414 -2.72 -9.90 -28.37
N SER A 415 -3.46 -8.96 -27.79
CA SER A 415 -4.38 -8.10 -28.55
C SER A 415 -3.67 -6.94 -29.28
N THR A 416 -2.43 -6.59 -28.88
CA THR A 416 -1.64 -5.49 -29.46
C THR A 416 -1.27 -5.72 -30.92
N ILE A 417 -1.08 -4.64 -31.67
CA ILE A 417 -0.67 -4.70 -33.07
C ILE A 417 0.75 -5.26 -33.18
N SER A 418 1.67 -4.84 -32.30
CA SER A 418 3.05 -5.35 -32.28
C SER A 418 3.11 -6.86 -32.10
N TYR A 419 2.36 -7.41 -31.13
CA TYR A 419 2.32 -8.87 -30.91
C TYR A 419 1.75 -9.61 -32.11
N LYS A 420 0.62 -9.13 -32.65
CA LYS A 420 0.00 -9.72 -33.84
C LYS A 420 0.96 -9.69 -35.02
N LYS A 421 1.70 -8.61 -35.23
CA LYS A 421 2.71 -8.53 -36.31
C LYS A 421 3.81 -9.58 -36.14
N ASP A 422 4.35 -9.73 -34.93
CA ASP A 422 5.45 -10.66 -34.65
C ASP A 422 5.01 -12.14 -34.68
N ASN A 423 3.75 -12.42 -34.37
CA ASN A 423 3.20 -13.77 -34.21
C ASN A 423 2.09 -14.15 -35.20
N SER A 424 1.83 -13.32 -36.21
CA SER A 424 0.85 -13.61 -37.26
C SER A 424 1.42 -14.46 -38.39
N VAL A 425 0.49 -14.88 -39.24
CA VAL A 425 0.69 -15.41 -40.60
C VAL A 425 1.39 -14.40 -41.55
N TYR A 426 1.68 -13.15 -41.12
CA TYR A 426 2.33 -12.10 -41.92
C TYR A 426 3.87 -12.20 -41.97
N LYS A 427 4.50 -13.31 -41.52
CA LYS A 427 5.87 -13.61 -41.94
C LYS A 427 5.88 -13.68 -43.46
N GLU A 428 6.56 -12.74 -44.13
CA GLU A 428 6.64 -12.73 -45.59
C GLU A 428 7.07 -14.12 -46.10
N LEU A 429 6.27 -14.72 -47.00
CA LEU A 429 6.61 -15.99 -47.66
C LEU A 429 7.90 -15.84 -48.48
N VAL A 430 8.03 -14.68 -49.13
CA VAL A 430 9.17 -14.27 -49.95
C VAL A 430 9.99 -13.24 -49.17
N PRO A 431 11.21 -13.58 -48.72
CA PRO A 431 12.04 -12.67 -47.93
C PRO A 431 12.36 -11.35 -48.66
N LYS A 432 12.46 -10.23 -47.92
CA LYS A 432 12.81 -8.91 -48.49
C LYS A 432 14.07 -8.89 -49.38
N ASN A 433 15.06 -9.72 -49.05
CA ASN A 433 16.34 -9.85 -49.77
C ASN A 433 16.28 -10.77 -51.01
N PHE A 434 15.13 -11.33 -51.34
CA PHE A 434 14.94 -12.09 -52.58
C PHE A 434 14.85 -11.12 -53.78
N SER A 435 15.91 -11.07 -54.58
CA SER A 435 16.08 -10.15 -55.72
C SER A 435 15.70 -10.84 -57.03
N VAL A 436 14.75 -10.27 -57.77
CA VAL A 436 14.26 -10.82 -59.05
C VAL A 436 14.85 -9.99 -60.21
N PRO A 437 15.45 -10.62 -61.24
CA PRO A 437 16.02 -9.90 -62.37
C PRO A 437 15.03 -8.96 -63.07
N LYS A 438 15.50 -7.80 -63.55
CA LYS A 438 14.63 -6.77 -64.18
C LYS A 438 13.84 -7.31 -65.38
N THR A 439 14.39 -8.30 -66.09
CA THR A 439 13.80 -8.96 -67.26
C THR A 439 12.60 -9.84 -66.93
N VAL A 440 12.39 -10.21 -65.66
CA VAL A 440 11.22 -10.99 -65.17
C VAL A 440 10.11 -10.07 -64.61
N GLY A 441 10.21 -8.74 -64.83
CA GLY A 441 9.97 -7.81 -63.74
C GLY A 441 8.65 -7.04 -63.61
N VAL A 442 7.81 -6.82 -64.62
CA VAL A 442 6.69 -5.86 -64.43
C VAL A 442 5.53 -6.45 -63.60
N LYS A 443 5.13 -7.69 -63.91
CA LYS A 443 3.99 -8.37 -63.25
C LYS A 443 4.28 -8.74 -61.80
N ILE A 444 5.51 -9.19 -61.51
CA ILE A 444 5.95 -9.55 -60.15
C ILE A 444 6.08 -8.30 -59.26
N ARG A 445 6.56 -7.17 -59.80
CA ARG A 445 6.66 -5.91 -59.04
C ARG A 445 5.28 -5.37 -58.65
N ARG A 446 4.34 -5.35 -59.59
CA ARG A 446 2.96 -4.91 -59.33
C ARG A 446 2.27 -5.78 -58.26
N LEU A 447 2.39 -7.10 -58.38
CA LEU A 447 1.82 -8.02 -57.38
C LEU A 447 2.48 -7.88 -55.99
N ARG A 448 3.76 -7.50 -55.94
CA ARG A 448 4.47 -7.24 -54.68
C ARG A 448 4.04 -5.94 -54.01
N GLU A 449 3.71 -4.90 -54.78
CA GLU A 449 3.16 -3.64 -54.26
C GLU A 449 1.72 -3.86 -53.74
N GLU A 450 0.87 -4.54 -54.52
CA GLU A 450 -0.50 -4.92 -54.12
C GLU A 450 -0.51 -5.80 -52.84
N MET A 451 0.54 -6.61 -52.63
CA MET A 451 0.73 -7.43 -51.42
C MET A 451 1.04 -6.62 -50.17
N LEU A 452 1.87 -5.58 -50.28
CA LEU A 452 2.24 -4.73 -49.15
C LEU A 452 1.02 -3.94 -48.67
N GLU A 453 0.20 -3.45 -49.59
CA GLU A 453 -1.08 -2.79 -49.27
C GLU A 453 -2.08 -3.76 -48.61
N ALA A 454 -2.17 -5.02 -49.09
CA ALA A 454 -3.08 -6.01 -48.52
C ALA A 454 -2.72 -6.48 -47.10
N ALA A 455 -1.48 -6.25 -46.64
CA ALA A 455 -1.03 -6.58 -45.29
C ALA A 455 -1.45 -5.54 -44.23
N GLU A 456 -1.94 -4.37 -44.65
CA GLU A 456 -2.34 -3.26 -43.77
C GLU A 456 -3.86 -3.25 -43.45
N ASP A 457 -4.66 -4.14 -44.06
CA ASP A 457 -6.12 -4.22 -43.88
C ASP A 457 -6.52 -5.29 -42.84
N ASP A 458 -7.17 -4.85 -41.75
CA ASP A 458 -7.63 -5.66 -40.61
C ASP A 458 -8.63 -6.77 -40.98
N LYS A 459 -9.22 -6.76 -42.20
CA LYS A 459 -10.13 -7.81 -42.69
C LYS A 459 -9.50 -8.79 -43.68
N GLY A 460 -8.17 -8.73 -43.88
CA GLY A 460 -7.52 -9.23 -45.09
C GLY A 460 -6.67 -10.50 -44.99
N THR A 461 -6.76 -11.36 -43.96
CA THR A 461 -5.89 -12.56 -43.85
C THR A 461 -5.98 -13.45 -45.09
N ASP A 462 -7.19 -13.68 -45.60
CA ASP A 462 -7.44 -14.44 -46.83
C ASP A 462 -6.88 -13.74 -48.07
N ARG A 463 -7.00 -12.41 -48.13
CA ARG A 463 -6.47 -11.58 -49.22
C ARG A 463 -4.94 -11.57 -49.23
N PHE A 464 -4.30 -11.59 -48.07
CA PHE A 464 -2.85 -11.68 -47.95
C PHE A 464 -2.33 -13.06 -48.39
N ILE A 465 -2.94 -14.16 -47.91
CA ILE A 465 -2.58 -15.53 -48.32
C ILE A 465 -2.78 -15.70 -49.83
N LEU A 466 -3.91 -15.23 -50.37
CA LEU A 466 -4.19 -15.24 -51.80
C LEU A 466 -3.11 -14.47 -52.58
N THR A 467 -2.76 -13.26 -52.14
CA THR A 467 -1.76 -12.43 -52.83
C THR A 467 -0.36 -13.04 -52.77
N GLN A 468 0.04 -13.63 -51.63
CA GLN A 468 1.31 -14.36 -51.47
C GLN A 468 1.36 -15.60 -52.38
N GLY A 469 0.27 -16.37 -52.46
CA GLY A 469 0.17 -17.53 -53.34
C GLY A 469 0.21 -17.16 -54.82
N LEU A 470 -0.49 -16.08 -55.21
CA LEU A 470 -0.47 -15.56 -56.59
C LEU A 470 0.92 -15.03 -56.97
N LEU A 471 1.62 -14.36 -56.05
CA LEU A 471 2.99 -13.93 -56.24
C LEU A 471 3.93 -15.13 -56.42
N LEU A 472 3.80 -16.18 -55.60
CA LEU A 472 4.57 -17.42 -55.72
C LEU A 472 4.38 -18.08 -57.10
N ARG A 473 3.13 -18.24 -57.53
CA ARG A 473 2.79 -18.80 -58.84
C ARG A 473 3.38 -17.95 -59.97
N ALA A 474 3.22 -16.64 -59.90
CA ALA A 474 3.74 -15.71 -60.90
C ALA A 474 5.27 -15.76 -60.98
N MET A 475 5.97 -15.90 -59.85
CA MET A 475 7.43 -16.06 -59.82
C MET A 475 7.86 -17.36 -60.49
N ILE A 476 7.26 -18.50 -60.16
CA ILE A 476 7.61 -19.78 -60.80
C ILE A 476 7.40 -19.67 -62.31
N GLU A 477 6.20 -19.27 -62.73
CA GLU A 477 5.81 -19.21 -64.14
C GLU A 477 6.68 -18.25 -64.96
N SER A 478 6.91 -17.04 -64.45
CA SER A 478 7.75 -16.06 -65.17
C SER A 478 9.19 -16.53 -65.26
N THR A 479 9.74 -17.07 -64.17
CA THR A 479 11.14 -17.52 -64.14
C THR A 479 11.37 -18.69 -65.09
N THR A 480 10.51 -19.72 -65.02
CA THR A 480 10.61 -20.89 -65.89
C THR A 480 10.44 -20.48 -67.35
N THR A 481 9.48 -19.61 -67.65
CA THR A 481 9.21 -19.14 -69.02
C THR A 481 10.39 -18.34 -69.56
N THR A 482 10.89 -17.34 -68.82
CA THR A 482 12.02 -16.50 -69.26
C THR A 482 13.29 -17.34 -69.45
N TYR A 483 13.60 -18.23 -68.52
CA TYR A 483 14.79 -19.08 -68.63
C TYR A 483 14.70 -20.05 -69.81
N LEU A 484 13.57 -20.75 -69.98
CA LEU A 484 13.39 -21.65 -71.11
C LEU A 484 13.38 -20.93 -72.46
N ARG A 485 12.84 -19.71 -72.53
CA ARG A 485 12.90 -18.88 -73.75
C ARG A 485 14.34 -18.51 -74.10
N GLN A 486 15.13 -18.07 -73.12
CA GLN A 486 16.52 -17.71 -73.34
C GLN A 486 17.36 -18.88 -73.90
N TYR A 487 17.01 -20.12 -73.54
CA TYR A 487 17.75 -21.33 -73.92
C TYR A 487 16.91 -22.31 -74.77
N TRP A 488 15.88 -21.83 -75.49
CA TRP A 488 14.89 -22.72 -76.13
C TRP A 488 15.51 -23.67 -77.17
N GLN A 489 16.53 -23.21 -77.91
CA GLN A 489 17.26 -24.03 -78.87
C GLN A 489 18.04 -25.15 -78.18
N GLU A 490 18.67 -24.85 -77.04
CA GLU A 490 19.43 -25.81 -76.24
C GLU A 490 18.51 -26.87 -75.62
N VAL A 491 17.35 -26.44 -75.14
CA VAL A 491 16.31 -27.30 -74.60
C VAL A 491 15.80 -28.31 -75.64
N ASN A 492 15.59 -27.87 -76.88
CA ASN A 492 15.21 -28.73 -78.01
C ASN A 492 16.33 -29.70 -78.41
N ASN A 493 17.55 -29.18 -78.62
CA ASN A 493 18.68 -29.99 -79.08
C ASN A 493 19.01 -31.11 -78.09
N ASN A 494 18.76 -30.89 -76.80
CA ASN A 494 18.96 -31.87 -75.75
C ASN A 494 17.69 -32.64 -75.34
N SER A 495 16.57 -32.45 -76.06
CA SER A 495 15.29 -33.15 -75.80
C SER A 495 14.80 -33.04 -74.34
N LEU A 496 14.88 -31.84 -73.75
CA LEU A 496 14.62 -31.62 -72.32
C LEU A 496 13.16 -31.30 -71.97
N ILE A 497 12.23 -31.39 -72.93
CA ILE A 497 10.79 -31.15 -72.71
C ILE A 497 10.02 -32.44 -72.96
N PHE A 498 9.17 -32.79 -72.00
CA PHE A 498 8.29 -33.95 -72.07
C PHE A 498 6.83 -33.49 -71.99
N ASN A 499 5.98 -34.05 -72.85
CA ASN A 499 4.54 -33.86 -72.76
C ASN A 499 3.94 -34.69 -71.61
N GLN A 500 2.64 -34.55 -71.36
CA GLN A 500 1.91 -35.26 -70.30
C GLN A 500 2.00 -36.80 -70.39
N ASN A 501 2.34 -37.34 -71.56
CA ASN A 501 2.52 -38.78 -71.81
C ASN A 501 4.00 -39.21 -71.75
N ASN A 502 4.89 -38.40 -71.16
CA ASN A 502 6.35 -38.64 -71.11
C ASN A 502 7.02 -38.81 -72.47
N ARG A 503 6.44 -38.26 -73.55
CA ARG A 503 7.09 -38.23 -74.87
C ARG A 503 7.82 -36.91 -75.07
N ILE A 504 8.98 -36.98 -75.72
CA ILE A 504 9.76 -35.80 -76.08
C ILE A 504 8.90 -34.85 -76.93
N HIS A 505 8.92 -33.57 -76.57
CA HIS A 505 8.17 -32.52 -77.26
C HIS A 505 9.15 -31.43 -77.71
N ASN A 506 9.30 -31.24 -79.01
CA ASN A 506 10.18 -30.21 -79.57
C ASN A 506 9.38 -28.94 -79.92
N LEU A 507 9.93 -27.79 -79.54
CA LEU A 507 9.39 -26.46 -79.86
C LEU A 507 9.81 -26.06 -81.29
N SER A 508 8.95 -25.35 -82.03
CA SER A 508 9.29 -24.86 -83.38
C SER A 508 9.88 -23.45 -83.35
N LYS A 509 9.49 -22.63 -82.36
CA LYS A 509 9.95 -21.25 -82.16
C LYS A 509 9.99 -20.90 -80.67
N GLU A 510 10.74 -19.85 -80.32
CA GLU A 510 10.90 -19.38 -78.94
C GLU A 510 9.56 -19.16 -78.22
N SER A 511 8.56 -18.59 -78.92
CA SER A 511 7.25 -18.30 -78.33
C SER A 511 6.39 -19.54 -78.02
N ASP A 512 6.78 -20.72 -78.50
CA ASP A 512 6.06 -21.97 -78.15
C ASP A 512 6.25 -22.35 -76.68
N VAL A 513 7.29 -21.81 -76.00
CA VAL A 513 7.49 -21.98 -74.56
C VAL A 513 6.27 -21.48 -73.78
N ASP A 514 5.63 -20.40 -74.23
CA ASP A 514 4.53 -19.75 -73.51
C ASP A 514 3.33 -20.70 -73.33
N GLY A 515 3.09 -21.59 -74.30
CA GLY A 515 1.99 -22.57 -74.31
C GLY A 515 2.24 -23.86 -73.53
N LEU A 516 3.44 -24.05 -72.97
CA LEU A 516 3.74 -25.25 -72.19
C LEU A 516 2.95 -25.27 -70.86
N PRO A 517 2.48 -26.44 -70.40
CA PRO A 517 1.85 -26.56 -69.08
C PRO A 517 2.79 -26.13 -67.95
N PHE A 518 2.24 -25.53 -66.88
CA PHE A 518 2.99 -25.05 -65.70
C PHE A 518 3.98 -26.11 -65.14
N ALA A 519 3.49 -27.34 -64.94
CA ALA A 519 4.31 -28.45 -64.48
C ALA A 519 5.44 -28.81 -65.46
N THR A 520 5.15 -28.79 -66.77
CA THR A 520 6.12 -29.07 -67.83
C THR A 520 7.22 -28.02 -67.85
N LYS A 521 6.87 -26.73 -67.68
CA LYS A 521 7.84 -25.63 -67.58
C LYS A 521 8.79 -25.83 -66.40
N TYR A 522 8.26 -26.14 -65.21
CA TYR A 522 9.10 -26.38 -64.03
C TYR A 522 10.00 -27.61 -64.19
N LYS A 523 9.48 -28.72 -64.70
CA LYS A 523 10.28 -29.94 -64.95
C LYS A 523 11.40 -29.68 -65.96
N SER A 524 11.09 -28.95 -67.03
CA SER A 524 12.07 -28.58 -68.06
C SER A 524 13.15 -27.63 -67.51
N LEU A 525 12.78 -26.72 -66.60
CA LEU A 525 13.73 -25.88 -65.86
C LEU A 525 14.74 -26.74 -65.07
N ILE A 526 14.28 -27.74 -64.32
CA ILE A 526 15.17 -28.63 -63.55
C ILE A 526 16.12 -29.40 -64.44
N LEU A 527 15.62 -29.92 -65.56
CA LEU A 527 16.43 -30.64 -66.55
C LEU A 527 17.48 -29.73 -67.19
N LEU A 528 17.12 -28.51 -67.57
CA LEU A 528 18.04 -27.53 -68.14
C LEU A 528 19.09 -27.07 -67.11
N LEU A 529 18.71 -26.80 -65.86
CA LEU A 529 19.65 -26.48 -64.78
C LEU A 529 20.62 -27.64 -64.49
N THR A 530 20.14 -28.89 -64.60
CA THR A 530 20.99 -30.08 -64.51
C THR A 530 21.98 -30.14 -65.67
N HIS A 531 21.52 -29.85 -66.90
CA HIS A 531 22.38 -29.78 -68.08
C HIS A 531 23.45 -28.69 -67.96
N HIS A 532 23.10 -27.52 -67.41
CA HIS A 532 24.02 -26.43 -67.10
C HIS A 532 24.94 -26.69 -65.88
N GLY A 533 24.87 -27.88 -65.26
CA GLY A 533 25.70 -28.26 -64.13
C GLY A 533 25.37 -27.52 -62.82
N LYS A 534 24.20 -26.89 -62.71
CA LYS A 534 23.74 -26.20 -61.50
C LYS A 534 23.01 -27.12 -60.52
N ILE A 535 22.49 -28.23 -61.01
CA ILE A 535 21.88 -29.30 -60.21
C ILE A 535 22.65 -30.59 -60.47
N GLU A 536 23.06 -31.28 -59.40
CA GLU A 536 23.69 -32.59 -59.51
C GLU A 536 22.71 -33.60 -60.13
N ARG A 537 23.16 -34.39 -61.13
CA ARG A 537 22.31 -35.37 -61.84
C ARG A 537 21.56 -36.34 -60.92
N ARG A 538 22.15 -36.73 -59.78
CA ARG A 538 21.50 -37.60 -58.79
C ARG A 538 20.29 -36.97 -58.11
N ARG A 539 20.18 -35.64 -58.09
CA ARG A 539 19.09 -34.89 -57.45
C ARG A 539 17.94 -34.57 -58.40
N THR A 540 18.13 -34.65 -59.71
CA THR A 540 17.16 -34.26 -60.74
C THR A 540 15.80 -34.94 -60.53
N SER A 541 15.77 -36.27 -60.39
CA SER A 541 14.52 -37.02 -60.17
C SER A 541 13.89 -36.75 -58.81
N SER A 542 14.70 -36.54 -57.76
CA SER A 542 14.21 -36.20 -56.41
C SER A 542 13.47 -34.86 -56.42
N LEU A 543 14.08 -33.83 -57.01
CA LEU A 543 13.49 -32.49 -57.06
C LEU A 543 12.19 -32.44 -57.87
N ILE A 544 12.11 -33.21 -58.95
CA ILE A 544 10.86 -33.36 -59.72
C ILE A 544 9.79 -34.09 -58.89
N SER A 545 10.18 -35.13 -58.16
CA SER A 545 9.27 -35.90 -57.31
C SER A 545 8.78 -35.08 -56.11
N GLU A 546 9.65 -34.28 -55.49
CA GLU A 546 9.30 -33.34 -54.41
C GLU A 546 8.24 -32.34 -54.88
N PHE A 547 8.40 -31.76 -56.07
CA PHE A 547 7.42 -30.85 -56.67
C PHE A 547 6.05 -31.52 -56.91
N ASP A 548 6.04 -32.76 -57.39
CA ASP A 548 4.79 -33.51 -57.60
C ASP A 548 4.15 -33.92 -56.25
N ASN A 549 4.96 -34.35 -55.27
CA ASN A 549 4.50 -34.80 -53.95
C ASN A 549 3.85 -33.69 -53.12
N VAL A 550 4.38 -32.47 -53.19
CA VAL A 550 3.80 -31.29 -52.51
C VAL A 550 2.56 -30.76 -53.25
N GLN A 551 2.13 -31.40 -54.34
CA GLN A 551 0.95 -31.04 -55.13
C GLN A 551 0.94 -29.58 -55.59
N VAL A 552 2.11 -29.04 -55.95
CA VAL A 552 2.31 -27.60 -56.25
C VAL A 552 1.32 -27.08 -57.29
N VAL A 553 1.12 -27.83 -58.39
CA VAL A 553 0.19 -27.45 -59.47
C VAL A 553 -1.23 -27.31 -58.94
N LYS A 554 -1.72 -28.31 -58.21
CA LYS A 554 -3.07 -28.35 -57.68
C LYS A 554 -3.31 -27.19 -56.71
N HIS A 555 -2.39 -26.97 -55.76
CA HIS A 555 -2.53 -25.89 -54.78
C HIS A 555 -2.46 -24.50 -55.42
N LEU A 556 -1.57 -24.29 -56.39
CA LEU A 556 -1.43 -22.99 -57.04
C LEU A 556 -2.53 -22.70 -58.07
N ASP A 557 -3.11 -23.71 -58.71
CA ASP A 557 -4.27 -23.51 -59.59
C ASP A 557 -5.57 -23.31 -58.81
N LEU A 558 -5.72 -23.91 -57.61
CA LEU A 558 -6.84 -23.62 -56.71
C LEU A 558 -6.94 -22.13 -56.35
N LEU A 559 -5.80 -21.45 -56.15
CA LEU A 559 -5.76 -19.99 -55.91
C LEU A 559 -6.42 -19.17 -57.03
N MET A 560 -6.45 -19.69 -58.26
CA MET A 560 -7.01 -18.99 -59.43
C MET A 560 -8.52 -19.24 -59.62
N HIS A 561 -9.06 -20.29 -59.01
CA HIS A 561 -10.36 -20.86 -59.39
C HIS A 561 -11.33 -21.09 -58.23
N ASP A 562 -10.85 -21.20 -56.99
CA ASP A 562 -11.68 -21.43 -55.81
C ASP A 562 -11.30 -20.44 -54.69
N SER A 563 -12.11 -19.39 -54.54
CA SER A 563 -11.93 -18.35 -53.52
C SER A 563 -12.30 -18.80 -52.11
N GLN A 564 -12.88 -20.00 -51.94
CA GLN A 564 -13.29 -20.54 -50.65
C GLN A 564 -12.39 -21.69 -50.14
N ASN A 565 -11.62 -22.35 -51.02
CA ASN A 565 -10.74 -23.47 -50.66
C ASN A 565 -9.29 -23.32 -51.16
N PHE A 566 -8.67 -22.16 -50.96
CA PHE A 566 -7.25 -21.95 -51.29
C PHE A 566 -6.30 -22.52 -50.20
N PRO A 567 -5.06 -22.88 -50.56
CA PRO A 567 -4.09 -23.45 -49.62
C PRO A 567 -3.76 -22.53 -48.44
N GLN A 568 -3.55 -23.14 -47.27
CA GLN A 568 -3.12 -22.43 -46.06
C GLN A 568 -1.66 -21.97 -46.15
N PHE A 569 -1.28 -20.98 -45.35
CA PHE A 569 0.07 -20.39 -45.39
C PHE A 569 1.20 -21.42 -45.19
N ASN A 570 1.02 -22.41 -44.31
CA ASN A 570 2.02 -23.46 -44.11
C ASN A 570 2.24 -24.29 -45.37
N THR A 571 1.19 -24.60 -46.12
CA THR A 571 1.27 -25.29 -47.41
C THR A 571 2.01 -24.41 -48.44
N LEU A 572 1.71 -23.11 -48.50
CA LEU A 572 2.46 -22.18 -49.36
C LEU A 572 3.95 -22.12 -48.99
N LYS A 573 4.28 -22.20 -47.69
CA LYS A 573 5.65 -22.23 -47.19
C LYS A 573 6.40 -23.50 -47.56
N GLU A 574 5.73 -24.65 -47.54
CA GLU A 574 6.28 -25.91 -48.04
C GLU A 574 6.56 -25.84 -49.55
N ILE A 575 5.62 -25.29 -50.33
CA ILE A 575 5.83 -25.06 -51.77
C ILE A 575 7.02 -24.12 -51.99
N TRP A 576 7.10 -23.00 -51.27
CA TRP A 576 8.22 -22.06 -51.36
C TRP A 576 9.56 -22.74 -51.10
N ASN A 577 9.68 -23.49 -50.00
CA ASN A 577 10.91 -24.21 -49.66
C ASN A 577 11.29 -25.25 -50.72
N CYS A 578 10.30 -25.85 -51.39
CA CYS A 578 10.50 -26.81 -52.46
C CYS A 578 11.07 -26.18 -53.74
N VAL A 579 10.65 -24.96 -54.11
CA VAL A 579 10.94 -24.36 -55.43
C VAL A 579 11.95 -23.22 -55.41
N ALA A 580 12.06 -22.48 -54.30
CA ALA A 580 12.87 -21.28 -54.22
C ALA A 580 14.37 -21.50 -54.55
N PRO A 581 15.03 -22.59 -54.08
CA PRO A 581 16.43 -22.83 -54.42
C PRO A 581 16.70 -22.93 -55.92
N GLN A 582 15.78 -23.53 -56.69
CA GLN A 582 15.92 -23.77 -58.11
C GLN A 582 15.60 -22.51 -58.93
N LEU A 583 14.66 -21.71 -58.46
CA LEU A 583 14.39 -20.38 -59.04
C LEU A 583 15.62 -19.45 -58.91
N LEU A 584 16.30 -19.48 -57.76
CA LEU A 584 17.53 -18.71 -57.55
C LEU A 584 18.65 -19.12 -58.53
N LEU A 585 18.84 -20.42 -58.73
CA LEU A 585 19.81 -20.92 -59.71
C LEU A 585 19.48 -20.48 -61.14
N ALA A 586 18.20 -20.35 -61.48
CA ALA A 586 17.75 -19.84 -62.77
C ALA A 586 18.03 -18.34 -62.91
N PHE A 587 17.78 -17.55 -61.86
CA PHE A 587 18.04 -16.11 -61.86
C PHE A 587 19.50 -15.76 -62.17
N ASP A 588 20.47 -16.53 -61.67
CA ASP A 588 21.89 -16.35 -61.99
C ASP A 588 22.23 -16.48 -63.49
N LYS A 589 21.31 -17.05 -64.28
CA LYS A 589 21.50 -17.35 -65.71
C LYS A 589 20.60 -16.56 -66.64
N ILE A 590 19.55 -15.94 -66.09
CA ILE A 590 18.68 -15.03 -66.85
C ILE A 590 19.42 -13.71 -67.00
N ARG A 591 19.61 -13.27 -68.25
CA ARG A 591 20.26 -11.98 -68.55
C ARG A 591 19.26 -10.84 -68.66
#